data_AF-A0A1A8DE94-F1
#
_entry.id   AF-A0A1A8DE94-F1
#
_cell.length_a   1.000
_cell.length_b   1.000
_cell.length_c   1.000
_cell.angle_alpha   90.00
_cell.angle_beta   90.00
_cell.angle_gamma   90.00
#
_symmetry.space_group_name_H-M   'P 1'
#
loop_
_entity.id
_entity.type
_entity.pdbx_description
1 polymer ?
#
loop_
_entity_poly.entity_id
_entity_poly.type
_entity_poly.pdbx_seq_one_letter_code
_entity_poly.pdbx_strand_id
1 'polypeptide(L)' 'VSTGRVQVLLFLGGSGGLPPSETTFAKRLQQQGYTTGLIGKWHLGLNCEHRGDHCHHPNQHGFSYFY' A
#
# COMPACT_ATOMS: atom_id res chain seq x y z
N VAL A 1 39.34 -21.35 11.78
CA VAL A 1 38.97 -20.35 10.77
C VAL A 1 37.51 -20.01 10.99
N SER A 2 37.21 -18.84 11.57
CA SER A 2 35.83 -18.42 11.82
C SER A 2 35.20 -18.03 10.49
N THR A 3 34.23 -18.82 10.02
CA THR A 3 33.43 -18.50 8.84
C THR A 3 32.58 -17.27 9.17
N GLY A 4 33.02 -16.10 8.70
CA GLY A 4 32.31 -14.85 8.89
C GLY A 4 30.88 -14.95 8.34
N ARG A 5 29.89 -14.88 9.22
CA ARG A 5 28.48 -14.75 8.82
C ARG A 5 28.32 -13.42 8.12
N VAL A 6 28.04 -13.46 6.82
CA VAL A 6 27.73 -12.30 6.01
C VAL A 6 26.36 -11.76 6.46
N GLN A 7 26.34 -10.66 7.20
CA GLN A 7 25.13 -9.99 7.70
C GLN A 7 24.65 -8.92 6.71
N VAL A 8 24.15 -9.33 5.55
CA VAL A 8 23.49 -8.40 4.61
C VAL A 8 22.02 -8.73 4.45
N LEU A 9 21.20 -7.68 4.47
CA LEU A 9 19.83 -7.73 3.99
C LEU A 9 19.88 -7.73 2.46
N LEU A 10 19.56 -8.88 1.85
CA LEU A 10 19.54 -9.03 0.39
C LEU A 10 18.38 -8.25 -0.26
N PHE A 11 17.31 -7.99 0.50
CA PHE A 11 16.13 -7.25 0.07
C PHE A 11 15.65 -6.32 1.18
N LEU A 12 15.33 -5.08 0.83
CA LEU A 12 14.76 -4.09 1.75
C LEU A 12 13.22 -4.02 1.70
N GLY A 13 12.59 -4.85 0.85
CA GLY A 13 11.16 -4.87 0.66
C GLY A 13 10.63 -6.27 0.37
N GLY A 14 9.36 -6.49 0.69
CA GLY A 14 8.61 -7.71 0.41
C GLY A 14 7.38 -7.43 -0.44
N SER A 15 6.82 -8.46 -1.05
CA SER A 15 5.52 -8.38 -1.73
C SER A 15 4.39 -8.25 -0.71
N GLY A 16 3.42 -7.38 -1.00
CA GLY A 16 2.20 -7.24 -0.21
C GLY A 16 1.66 -5.82 -0.17
N GLY A 17 0.43 -5.70 0.28
CA GLY A 17 -0.25 -4.43 0.49
C GLY A 17 -1.59 -4.63 1.19
N LEU A 18 -2.31 -3.55 1.44
CA LEU A 18 -3.61 -3.59 2.07
C LEU A 18 -4.59 -4.40 1.21
N PRO A 19 -5.15 -5.53 1.68
CA PRO A 19 -6.02 -6.35 0.87
C PRO A 19 -7.24 -5.57 0.37
N PRO A 20 -7.68 -5.75 -0.90
CA PRO A 20 -8.85 -5.05 -1.44
C PRO A 20 -10.15 -5.27 -0.65
N SER A 21 -10.23 -6.37 0.12
CA SER A 21 -11.35 -6.68 1.01
C SER A 21 -11.40 -5.82 2.27
N GLU A 22 -10.29 -5.18 2.66
CA GLU A 22 -10.24 -4.35 3.86
C GLU A 22 -10.95 -3.01 3.64
N THR A 23 -11.73 -2.61 4.64
CA THR A 23 -12.49 -1.36 4.60
C THR A 23 -11.79 -0.28 5.41
N THR A 24 -11.28 0.75 4.73
CA THR A 24 -10.69 1.93 5.38
C THR A 24 -11.76 2.91 5.86
N PHE A 25 -11.39 3.81 6.78
CA PHE A 25 -12.26 4.92 7.16
C PHE A 25 -12.59 5.82 5.96
N ALA A 26 -11.63 6.01 5.03
CA ALA A 26 -11.83 6.82 3.83
C ALA A 26 -12.92 6.21 2.94
N LYS A 27 -12.94 4.88 2.74
CA LYS A 27 -14.00 4.18 2.02
C LYS A 27 -15.37 4.40 2.68
N ARG A 28 -15.43 4.35 4.01
CA ARG A 28 -16.67 4.59 4.78
C ARG A 28 -17.16 6.03 4.63
N LEU A 29 -16.27 7.02 4.72
CA LEU A 29 -16.61 8.43 4.53
C LEU A 29 -17.02 8.73 3.10
N GLN A 30 -16.31 8.18 2.11
CA GLN A 30 -16.65 8.30 0.70
C GLN A 30 -18.07 7.79 0.42
N GLN A 31 -18.47 6.64 1.00
CA GLN A 31 -19.84 6.11 0.91
C GLN A 31 -20.90 7.02 1.54
N GLN A 32 -20.52 7.87 2.49
CA GLN A 32 -21.40 8.88 3.09
C GLN A 32 -21.37 10.23 2.34
N GLY A 33 -20.72 10.30 1.17
CA GLY A 33 -20.68 11.49 0.33
C GLY A 33 -19.52 12.46 0.61
N TYR A 34 -18.56 12.09 1.46
CA TYR A 34 -17.38 12.92 1.69
C TYR A 34 -16.43 12.87 0.50
N THR A 35 -15.83 14.01 0.17
CA THR A 35 -14.63 14.05 -0.68
C THR A 35 -13.42 13.69 0.17
N THR A 36 -12.66 12.69 -0.26
CA THR A 36 -11.51 12.15 0.48
C THR A 36 -10.22 12.34 -0.32
N GLY A 37 -9.13 12.66 0.38
CA GLY A 37 -7.81 12.78 -0.22
C GLY A 37 -6.72 12.32 0.75
N LEU A 38 -5.65 11.74 0.22
CA LEU A 38 -4.46 11.38 0.98
C LEU A 38 -3.27 12.17 0.43
N ILE A 39 -2.62 12.94 1.30
CA ILE A 39 -1.41 13.70 0.97
C ILE A 39 -0.24 13.10 1.78
N GLY A 40 0.80 12.64 1.09
CA GLY A 40 2.00 12.10 1.69
C GLY A 40 2.10 10.57 1.65
N LYS A 41 2.66 9.98 2.72
CA LYS A 41 3.11 8.59 2.71
C LYS A 41 1.93 7.61 2.84
N TRP A 42 1.80 6.71 1.85
CA TRP A 42 0.85 5.59 1.92
C TRP A 42 1.40 4.35 2.66
N HIS A 43 2.45 3.73 2.11
CA HIS A 43 3.17 2.61 2.72
C HIS A 43 2.36 1.33 2.98
N LEU A 44 1.26 1.11 2.25
CA LEU A 44 0.46 -0.12 2.33
C LEU A 44 0.39 -0.84 0.97
N GLY A 45 1.50 -0.87 0.24
CA GLY A 45 1.63 -1.50 -1.06
C GLY A 45 1.20 -0.62 -2.23
N LEU A 46 1.37 -1.15 -3.43
CA LEU A 46 1.00 -0.49 -4.69
C LEU A 46 0.33 -1.47 -5.65
N ASN A 47 1.04 -2.53 -6.06
CA ASN A 47 0.56 -3.52 -7.05
C ASN A 47 0.33 -4.90 -6.42
N CYS A 48 -0.47 -5.76 -7.07
CA CYS A 48 -0.77 -7.13 -6.67
C CYS A 48 0.06 -8.15 -7.48
N GLU A 49 -0.33 -8.37 -8.73
CA GLU A 49 0.20 -9.41 -9.60
C GLU A 49 1.16 -8.81 -10.64
N HIS A 50 0.82 -7.65 -11.18
CA HIS A 50 1.54 -7.03 -12.29
C HIS A 50 1.80 -5.55 -12.03
N ARG A 51 2.91 -5.04 -12.58
CA ARG A 51 3.20 -3.61 -12.48
C ARG A 51 2.10 -2.83 -13.19
N GLY A 52 1.42 -1.95 -12.45
CA GLY A 52 0.39 -1.06 -12.96
C GLY A 52 -1.05 -1.47 -12.61
N ASP A 53 -1.28 -2.64 -12.00
CA ASP A 53 -2.62 -3.03 -11.55
C ASP A 53 -3.13 -2.16 -10.39
N HIS A 54 -2.20 -1.54 -9.65
CA HIS A 54 -2.45 -0.56 -8.58
C HIS A 54 -3.52 -1.01 -7.56
N CYS A 55 -3.67 -2.32 -7.33
CA CYS A 55 -4.76 -2.86 -6.51
C CYS A 55 -4.72 -2.38 -5.04
N HIS A 56 -3.52 -2.02 -4.54
CA HIS A 56 -3.30 -1.55 -3.17
C HIS A 56 -3.16 -0.02 -3.10
N HIS A 57 -3.33 0.68 -4.22
CA HIS A 57 -3.20 2.14 -4.30
C HIS A 57 -4.29 2.83 -3.46
N PRO A 58 -4.02 4.00 -2.83
CA PRO A 58 -5.00 4.74 -2.02
C PRO A 58 -6.36 4.93 -2.70
N ASN A 59 -6.35 5.17 -4.01
CA ASN A 59 -7.58 5.33 -4.80
C ASN A 59 -8.48 4.08 -4.85
N GLN A 60 -7.93 2.88 -4.65
CA GLN A 60 -8.74 1.66 -4.51
C GLN A 60 -9.34 1.52 -3.09
N HIS A 61 -8.79 2.26 -2.13
CA HIS A 61 -9.16 2.23 -0.72
C HIS A 61 -9.88 3.49 -0.25
N GLY A 62 -10.63 4.14 -1.14
CA GLY A 62 -11.61 5.16 -0.79
C GLY A 62 -11.06 6.57 -0.66
N PHE A 63 -9.85 6.85 -1.13
CA PHE A 63 -9.35 8.21 -1.33
C PHE A 63 -9.59 8.64 -2.78
N SER A 64 -10.39 9.67 -3.02
CA SER A 64 -10.64 10.18 -4.37
C SER A 64 -9.45 10.94 -4.97
N TYR A 65 -8.53 11.40 -4.12
CA TYR A 65 -7.30 12.10 -4.50
C TYR A 65 -6.08 11.55 -3.75
N PHE A 66 -4.94 11.48 -4.42
CA PHE A 66 -3.67 11.09 -3.83
C PHE A 66 -2.53 11.96 -4.38
N TYR A 67 -1.68 12.48 -3.49
CA TYR A 67 -0.47 13.25 -3.81
C TYR A 67 0.68 12.86 -2.88
#